data_AF-A0A094J940-F1
#
_entry.id   AF-A0A094J940-F1
#
_cell.length_a   1.000
_cell.length_b   1.000
_cell.length_c   1.000
_cell.angle_alpha   90.00
_cell.angle_beta   90.00
_cell.angle_gamma   90.00
#
_symmetry.space_group_name_H-M   'P 1'
#
loop_
_entity.id
_entity.type
_entity.pdbx_description
1 polymer ?
#
loop_
_entity_poly.entity_id
_entity_poly.type
_entity_poly.pdbx_seq_one_letter_code
_entity_poly.pdbx_strand_id
1 'polypeptide(L)'
;MNLKRLTKLATANILPRLSILMLASMMLFGCGITPPANWQPTQVNRVSEAKAWELKGKIAVKTPEQKFSTNLYWLHTPQSEELRLTSMIGSTLMLLKSDVNSATLELDGKSYQGDNASELLQHLSGWQIPISQLPQWIVGLPGNANIVQHNADGLPQLLVDSRQLPPWHISYKSWQALQTNTLPRLLTLERGQLSLKIQLNEWQALTEKRPQRISQ
;
A
#
# COMPACT_ATOMS: atom_id res chain seq x y z
N MET A 1 40.66 80.17 -14.82
CA MET A 1 42.06 80.05 -15.29
C MET A 1 42.73 78.90 -14.56
N ASN A 2 42.78 77.76 -15.24
CA ASN A 2 43.81 76.71 -15.28
C ASN A 2 44.45 76.08 -14.01
N LEU A 3 44.46 74.74 -14.06
CA LEU A 3 45.64 73.84 -14.03
C LEU A 3 46.05 73.12 -12.72
N LYS A 4 46.28 71.80 -12.92
CA LYS A 4 47.15 70.84 -12.21
C LYS A 4 46.40 69.94 -11.21
N ARG A 5 46.10 68.68 -11.56
CA ARG A 5 46.98 67.49 -11.73
C ARG A 5 47.78 67.15 -10.47
N LEU A 6 47.92 65.82 -10.27
CA LEU A 6 48.88 65.07 -9.43
C LEU A 6 48.36 64.81 -8.00
N THR A 7 48.43 63.63 -7.38
CA THR A 7 49.00 62.32 -7.69
C THR A 7 48.62 61.36 -6.54
N LYS A 8 48.40 60.08 -6.88
CA LYS A 8 48.72 58.84 -6.12
C LYS A 8 48.36 58.75 -4.62
N LEU A 9 47.63 57.70 -4.24
CA LEU A 9 48.20 56.56 -3.50
C LEU A 9 47.17 55.42 -3.39
N ALA A 10 47.64 54.23 -3.76
CA ALA A 10 46.93 52.98 -3.67
C ALA A 10 46.67 52.59 -2.20
N THR A 11 45.47 52.12 -1.91
CA THR A 11 45.24 51.14 -0.83
C THR A 11 44.48 49.98 -1.43
N ALA A 12 45.07 48.80 -1.29
CA ALA A 12 44.65 47.55 -1.89
C ALA A 12 43.37 47.05 -1.21
N ASN A 13 42.26 46.96 -1.96
CA ASN A 13 41.06 46.26 -1.49
C ASN A 13 41.23 44.76 -1.76
N ILE A 14 41.68 44.05 -0.73
CA ILE A 14 41.76 42.59 -0.64
C ILE A 14 40.35 42.07 -0.37
N LEU A 15 39.47 42.03 -1.39
CA LEU A 15 38.23 41.25 -1.31
C LEU A 15 37.75 40.84 -2.73
N PRO A 16 38.23 39.69 -3.24
CA PRO A 16 37.40 38.91 -4.16
C PRO A 16 37.59 37.40 -3.92
N ARG A 17 37.39 36.91 -2.68
CA ARG A 17 37.43 35.45 -2.42
C ARG A 17 36.19 34.87 -1.75
N LEU A 18 35.32 35.69 -1.16
CA LEU A 18 34.12 35.17 -0.47
C LEU A 18 32.92 34.96 -1.41
N SER A 19 32.87 35.63 -2.56
CA SER A 19 31.72 35.56 -3.48
C SER A 19 31.65 34.28 -4.32
N ILE A 20 32.72 33.47 -4.35
CA ILE A 20 32.76 32.21 -5.12
C ILE A 20 32.21 31.03 -4.31
N LEU A 21 32.17 31.13 -2.97
CA LEU A 21 31.70 30.00 -2.14
C LEU A 21 30.16 29.89 -2.06
N MET A 22 29.42 30.98 -2.30
CA MET A 22 27.96 31.00 -2.15
C MET A 22 27.23 30.48 -3.39
N LEU A 23 27.86 30.48 -4.58
CA LEU A 23 27.27 29.99 -5.82
C LEU A 23 27.37 28.46 -5.99
N ALA A 24 28.21 27.79 -5.19
CA ALA A 24 28.41 26.34 -5.26
C ALA A 24 27.40 25.52 -4.43
N SER A 25 26.59 26.17 -3.59
CA SER A 25 25.65 25.48 -2.68
C SER A 25 24.27 25.19 -3.30
N MET A 26 24.04 25.55 -4.55
CA MET A 26 22.71 25.48 -5.19
C MET A 26 22.49 24.23 -6.06
N MET A 27 23.43 23.28 -6.10
CA MET A 27 23.38 22.13 -7.02
C MET A 27 22.89 20.79 -6.41
N LEU A 28 22.28 20.78 -5.23
CA LEU A 28 21.80 19.52 -4.62
C LEU A 28 20.30 19.56 -4.28
N PHE A 29 19.47 19.90 -5.26
CA PHE A 29 18.05 19.51 -5.25
C PHE A 29 17.79 18.53 -6.39
N GLY A 30 18.36 17.34 -6.27
CA GLY A 30 17.94 16.20 -7.07
C GLY A 30 16.66 15.62 -6.49
N CYS A 31 15.49 16.06 -6.98
CA CYS A 31 14.27 15.29 -6.77
C CYS A 31 14.42 13.97 -7.53
N GLY A 32 14.83 12.92 -6.83
CA GLY A 32 14.83 11.56 -7.36
C GLY A 32 13.41 11.10 -7.59
N ILE A 33 12.88 11.32 -8.80
CA ILE A 33 11.65 10.67 -9.25
C ILE A 33 12.01 9.22 -9.55
N THR A 34 11.84 8.34 -8.57
CA THR A 34 11.90 6.89 -8.80
C THR A 34 10.72 6.51 -9.70
N PRO A 35 10.95 5.95 -10.90
CA PRO A 35 9.86 5.46 -11.72
C PRO A 35 9.06 4.40 -10.95
N PRO A 36 7.73 4.31 -11.17
CA PRO A 36 6.91 3.33 -10.47
C PRO A 36 7.47 1.93 -10.70
N ALA A 37 7.59 1.16 -9.63
CA ALA A 37 8.11 -0.21 -9.66
C ALA A 37 7.35 -1.04 -10.69
N ASN A 38 8.09 -1.63 -11.64
CA ASN A 38 7.51 -2.52 -12.64
C ASN A 38 7.45 -3.93 -12.04
N TRP A 39 6.25 -4.37 -11.68
CA TRP A 39 6.03 -5.67 -11.06
C TRP A 39 5.83 -6.77 -12.11
N GLN A 40 6.46 -7.91 -11.91
CA GLN A 40 6.28 -9.08 -12.78
C GLN A 40 6.00 -10.34 -11.96
N PRO A 41 5.27 -11.32 -12.52
CA PRO A 41 5.03 -12.60 -11.87
C PRO A 41 6.32 -13.28 -11.44
N THR A 42 6.29 -13.88 -10.24
CA THR A 42 7.38 -14.69 -9.71
C THR A 42 6.85 -15.93 -9.00
N GLN A 43 7.73 -16.87 -8.69
CA GLN A 43 7.40 -18.01 -7.85
C GLN A 43 7.98 -17.80 -6.46
N VAL A 44 7.24 -18.25 -5.44
CA VAL A 44 7.68 -18.22 -4.04
C VAL A 44 7.59 -19.62 -3.47
N ASN A 45 8.54 -19.99 -2.62
CA ASN A 45 8.55 -21.30 -1.97
C ASN A 45 7.46 -21.39 -0.90
N ARG A 46 7.13 -20.25 -0.26
CA ARG A 46 6.02 -20.11 0.68
C ARG A 46 5.23 -18.84 0.38
N VAL A 47 3.90 -18.89 0.49
CA VAL A 47 3.04 -17.70 0.33
C VAL A 47 3.48 -16.58 1.27
N SER A 48 3.90 -16.92 2.49
CA SER A 48 4.41 -15.98 3.50
C SER A 48 5.67 -15.21 3.09
N GLU A 49 6.39 -15.66 2.06
CA GLU A 49 7.60 -14.99 1.55
C GLU A 49 7.29 -13.96 0.47
N ALA A 50 6.06 -13.94 -0.07
CA ALA A 50 5.66 -12.99 -1.09
C ALA A 50 5.54 -11.58 -0.52
N LYS A 51 6.52 -10.73 -0.86
CA LYS A 51 6.54 -9.31 -0.49
C LYS A 51 5.57 -8.45 -1.29
N ALA A 52 5.27 -8.87 -2.51
CA ALA A 52 4.27 -8.27 -3.37
C ALA A 52 3.44 -9.37 -4.01
N TRP A 53 2.17 -9.09 -4.24
CA TRP A 53 1.27 -10.00 -4.91
C TRP A 53 0.07 -9.25 -5.48
N GLU A 54 -0.57 -9.88 -6.46
CA GLU A 54 -1.90 -9.48 -6.89
C GLU A 54 -2.92 -10.58 -6.61
N LEU A 55 -4.14 -10.14 -6.34
CA LEU A 55 -5.30 -10.97 -6.06
C LEU A 55 -6.47 -10.50 -6.92
N LYS A 56 -7.08 -11.44 -7.65
CA LYS A 56 -8.41 -11.26 -8.24
C LYS A 56 -9.40 -12.18 -7.56
N GLY A 57 -10.54 -11.62 -7.18
CA GLY A 57 -11.49 -12.33 -6.35
C GLY A 57 -12.85 -11.68 -6.31
N LYS A 58 -13.61 -12.05 -5.29
CA LYS A 58 -14.90 -11.44 -4.97
C LYS A 58 -14.90 -11.03 -3.52
N ILE A 59 -15.55 -9.90 -3.25
CA ILE A 59 -15.83 -9.45 -1.89
C ILE A 59 -17.33 -9.20 -1.74
N ALA A 60 -17.88 -9.67 -0.64
CA ALA A 60 -19.20 -9.28 -0.17
C ALA A 60 -19.07 -8.51 1.14
N VAL A 61 -19.71 -7.35 1.19
CA VAL A 61 -19.76 -6.50 2.38
C VAL A 61 -21.18 -6.53 2.91
N LYS A 62 -21.30 -6.72 4.22
CA LYS A 62 -22.58 -6.71 4.91
C LYS A 62 -22.47 -5.85 6.17
N THR A 63 -23.38 -4.90 6.29
CA THR A 63 -23.70 -4.09 7.47
C THR A 63 -25.22 -4.08 7.68
N PRO A 64 -25.74 -3.46 8.74
CA PRO A 64 -27.19 -3.27 8.91
C PRO A 64 -27.81 -2.43 7.78
N GLU A 65 -27.07 -1.47 7.24
CA GLU A 65 -27.53 -0.51 6.23
C GLU A 65 -27.33 -1.02 4.80
N GLN A 66 -26.28 -1.82 4.57
CA GLN A 66 -25.83 -2.16 3.22
C GLN A 66 -25.45 -3.64 3.11
N LYS A 67 -25.81 -4.24 1.98
CA LYS A 67 -25.35 -5.57 1.59
C LYS A 67 -25.09 -5.59 0.09
N PHE A 68 -23.84 -5.77 -0.31
CA PHE A 68 -23.48 -5.87 -1.72
C PHE A 68 -22.34 -6.87 -1.93
N SER A 69 -22.20 -7.31 -3.18
CA SER A 69 -21.11 -8.17 -3.63
C SER A 69 -20.55 -7.62 -4.92
N THR A 70 -19.23 -7.62 -5.03
CA THR A 70 -18.51 -6.99 -6.14
C THR A 70 -17.24 -7.78 -6.46
N ASN A 71 -16.65 -7.55 -7.63
CA ASN A 71 -15.33 -8.09 -7.94
C ASN A 71 -14.27 -7.31 -7.18
N LEU A 72 -13.23 -8.00 -6.73
CA LEU A 72 -12.10 -7.43 -6.02
C LEU A 72 -10.85 -7.63 -6.88
N TYR A 73 -10.15 -6.55 -7.15
CA TYR A 73 -8.74 -6.57 -7.50
C TYR A 73 -7.95 -5.96 -6.36
N TRP A 74 -6.85 -6.59 -5.99
CA TRP A 74 -5.94 -6.08 -4.97
C TRP A 74 -4.51 -6.30 -5.40
N LEU A 75 -3.76 -5.21 -5.56
CA LEU A 75 -2.32 -5.21 -5.68
C LEU A 75 -1.72 -4.78 -4.34
N HIS A 76 -0.97 -5.68 -3.72
CA HIS A 76 -0.21 -5.43 -2.51
C HIS A 76 1.28 -5.37 -2.85
N THR A 77 1.96 -4.37 -2.34
CA THR A 77 3.42 -4.24 -2.40
C THR A 77 3.96 -3.79 -1.04
N PRO A 78 5.29 -3.86 -0.80
CA PRO A 78 5.86 -3.39 0.45
C PRO A 78 5.63 -1.90 0.72
N GLN A 79 5.41 -1.09 -0.32
CA GLN A 79 5.25 0.36 -0.21
C GLN A 79 3.83 0.84 -0.47
N SER A 80 2.94 -0.02 -0.98
CA SER A 80 1.62 0.42 -1.40
C SER A 80 0.56 -0.67 -1.42
N GLU A 81 -0.68 -0.21 -1.30
CA GLU A 81 -1.90 -0.98 -1.52
C GLU A 81 -2.70 -0.33 -2.64
N GLU A 82 -3.23 -1.13 -3.55
CA GLU A 82 -4.27 -0.72 -4.48
C GLU A 82 -5.42 -1.73 -4.42
N LEU A 83 -6.55 -1.31 -3.87
CA LEU A 83 -7.80 -2.08 -3.85
C LEU A 83 -8.80 -1.46 -4.82
N ARG A 84 -9.33 -2.27 -5.72
CA ARG A 84 -10.35 -1.86 -6.68
C ARG A 84 -11.56 -2.78 -6.59
N LEU A 85 -12.73 -2.18 -6.41
CA LEU A 85 -14.02 -2.87 -6.42
C LEU A 85 -14.76 -2.55 -7.72
N THR A 86 -15.16 -3.58 -8.47
CA THR A 86 -15.87 -3.39 -9.76
C THR A 86 -17.17 -4.18 -9.85
N SER A 87 -18.20 -3.52 -10.38
CA SER A 87 -19.49 -4.15 -10.66
C SER A 87 -19.36 -5.28 -11.69
N MET A 88 -20.39 -6.11 -11.82
CA MET A 88 -20.40 -7.21 -12.79
C MET A 88 -20.31 -6.73 -14.25
N ILE A 89 -20.69 -5.47 -14.53
CA ILE A 89 -20.61 -4.84 -15.85
C ILE A 89 -19.30 -4.03 -16.05
N GLY A 90 -18.36 -4.11 -15.10
CA GLY A 90 -17.02 -3.53 -15.21
C GLY A 90 -16.86 -2.11 -14.68
N SER A 91 -17.90 -1.48 -14.15
CA SER A 91 -17.81 -0.13 -13.57
C SER A 91 -17.03 -0.15 -12.24
N THR A 92 -16.09 0.77 -12.06
CA THR A 92 -15.40 0.96 -10.78
C THR A 92 -16.34 1.59 -9.76
N LEU A 93 -16.59 0.86 -8.67
CA LEU A 93 -17.38 1.34 -7.53
C LEU A 93 -16.49 2.04 -6.52
N MET A 94 -15.28 1.51 -6.31
CA MET A 94 -14.30 2.03 -5.36
C MET A 94 -12.89 1.79 -5.88
N LEU A 95 -12.02 2.78 -5.74
CA LEU A 95 -10.57 2.63 -5.89
C LEU A 95 -9.88 3.25 -4.68
N LEU A 96 -9.24 2.41 -3.86
CA LEU A 96 -8.40 2.83 -2.75
C LEU A 96 -6.94 2.61 -3.14
N LYS A 97 -6.16 3.67 -3.13
CA LYS A 97 -4.70 3.62 -3.26
C LYS A 97 -4.09 4.17 -2.00
N SER A 98 -3.09 3.50 -1.44
CA SER A 98 -2.35 4.05 -0.31
C SER A 98 -0.89 3.66 -0.37
N ASP A 99 -0.03 4.54 0.08
CA ASP A 99 1.37 4.29 0.36
C ASP A 99 1.69 4.68 1.81
N VAL A 100 2.98 4.78 2.14
CA VAL A 100 3.44 5.11 3.49
C VAL A 100 3.05 6.53 3.93
N ASN A 101 2.81 7.44 2.98
CA ASN A 101 2.62 8.87 3.25
C ASN A 101 1.20 9.35 2.96
N SER A 102 0.45 8.66 2.10
CA SER A 102 -0.82 9.14 1.61
C SER A 102 -1.79 8.02 1.25
N ALA A 103 -3.07 8.35 1.26
CA ALA A 103 -4.16 7.53 0.80
C ALA A 103 -5.10 8.36 -0.07
N THR A 104 -5.56 7.77 -1.17
CA THR A 104 -6.59 8.30 -2.05
C THR A 104 -7.71 7.28 -2.16
N LEU A 105 -8.94 7.72 -1.96
CA LEU A 105 -10.15 6.91 -2.14
C LEU A 105 -11.03 7.58 -3.18
N GLU A 106 -11.27 6.88 -4.29
CA GLU A 106 -12.30 7.24 -5.26
C GLU A 106 -13.56 6.43 -4.97
N LEU A 107 -14.69 7.12 -4.79
CA LEU A 107 -16.00 6.54 -4.49
C LEU A 107 -17.08 7.39 -5.17
N ASP A 108 -17.97 6.75 -5.92
CA ASP A 108 -19.07 7.42 -6.65
C ASP A 108 -18.62 8.63 -7.50
N GLY A 109 -17.47 8.50 -8.16
CA GLY A 109 -16.88 9.53 -9.02
C GLY A 109 -16.23 10.71 -8.28
N LYS A 110 -16.18 10.67 -6.94
CA LYS A 110 -15.48 11.65 -6.11
C LYS A 110 -14.16 11.08 -5.62
N SER A 111 -13.12 11.91 -5.59
CA SER A 111 -11.81 11.56 -5.05
C SER A 111 -11.61 12.24 -3.70
N TYR A 112 -11.16 11.47 -2.73
CA TYR A 112 -10.85 11.90 -1.37
C TYR A 112 -9.40 11.56 -1.05
N GLN A 113 -8.72 12.43 -0.34
CA GLN A 113 -7.33 12.24 0.08
C GLN A 113 -7.21 12.31 1.59
N GLY A 114 -6.23 11.59 2.14
CA GLY A 114 -5.84 11.67 3.54
C GLY A 114 -4.51 10.97 3.75
N ASP A 115 -4.03 10.94 4.99
CA ASP A 115 -2.72 10.37 5.30
C ASP A 115 -2.79 8.85 5.55
N ASN A 116 -3.99 8.33 5.86
CA ASN A 116 -4.19 6.93 6.20
C ASN A 116 -5.45 6.34 5.54
N ALA A 117 -5.29 5.18 4.90
CA ALA A 117 -6.38 4.50 4.19
C ALA A 117 -7.53 4.05 5.09
N SER A 118 -7.21 3.58 6.30
CA SER A 118 -8.19 3.09 7.27
C SER A 118 -9.01 4.25 7.84
N GLU A 119 -8.36 5.38 8.13
CA GLU A 119 -9.02 6.60 8.60
C GLU A 119 -9.90 7.21 7.50
N LEU A 120 -9.39 7.28 6.27
CA LEU A 120 -10.15 7.78 5.14
C LEU A 120 -11.43 6.96 4.91
N LEU A 121 -11.31 5.62 4.94
CA LEU A 121 -12.45 4.73 4.82
C LEU A 121 -13.42 4.89 5.99
N GLN A 122 -12.91 5.04 7.21
CA GLN A 122 -13.73 5.28 8.40
C GLN A 122 -14.50 6.60 8.29
N HIS A 123 -13.88 7.68 7.83
CA HIS A 123 -14.55 8.98 7.69
C HIS A 123 -15.70 8.95 6.67
N LEU A 124 -15.56 8.16 5.61
CA LEU A 124 -16.52 8.12 4.50
C LEU A 124 -17.62 7.07 4.67
N SER A 125 -17.31 5.93 5.32
CA SER A 125 -18.24 4.82 5.49
C SER A 125 -18.65 4.54 6.93
N GLY A 126 -17.91 5.09 7.90
CA GLY A 126 -17.99 4.71 9.32
C GLY A 126 -17.25 3.41 9.65
N TRP A 127 -16.71 2.68 8.67
CA TRP A 127 -16.12 1.36 8.89
C TRP A 127 -14.65 1.45 9.28
N GLN A 128 -14.31 0.89 10.43
CA GLN A 128 -12.95 0.81 10.93
C GLN A 128 -12.25 -0.48 10.45
N ILE A 129 -11.89 -0.51 9.17
CA ILE A 129 -11.19 -1.65 8.55
C ILE A 129 -9.68 -1.41 8.60
N PRO A 130 -8.87 -2.30 9.20
CA PRO A 130 -7.43 -2.11 9.33
C PRO A 130 -6.71 -2.49 8.03
N ILE A 131 -6.76 -1.60 7.02
CA ILE A 131 -6.27 -1.88 5.66
C ILE A 131 -4.84 -2.43 5.65
N SER A 132 -3.95 -1.88 6.48
CA SER A 132 -2.54 -2.32 6.57
C SER A 132 -2.34 -3.71 7.19
N GLN A 133 -3.32 -4.22 7.94
CA GLN A 133 -3.24 -5.55 8.55
C GLN A 133 -3.80 -6.65 7.65
N LEU A 134 -4.75 -6.29 6.78
CA LEU A 134 -5.45 -7.24 5.93
C LEU A 134 -4.52 -8.08 5.05
N PRO A 135 -3.41 -7.57 4.46
CA PRO A 135 -2.51 -8.39 3.64
C PRO A 135 -2.03 -9.65 4.34
N GLN A 136 -1.72 -9.58 5.63
CA GLN A 136 -1.32 -10.75 6.43
C GLN A 136 -2.45 -11.77 6.52
N TRP A 137 -3.67 -11.32 6.81
CA TRP A 137 -4.83 -12.21 6.93
C TRP A 137 -5.22 -12.85 5.59
N ILE A 138 -5.08 -12.13 4.48
CA ILE A 138 -5.35 -12.64 3.13
C ILE A 138 -4.47 -13.83 2.78
N VAL A 139 -3.19 -13.81 3.19
CA VAL A 139 -2.26 -14.91 2.96
C VAL A 139 -2.25 -15.97 4.07
N GLY A 140 -3.17 -15.88 5.04
CA GLY A 140 -3.30 -16.87 6.11
C GLY A 140 -2.35 -16.66 7.30
N LEU A 141 -1.67 -15.51 7.38
CA LEU A 141 -0.77 -15.18 8.48
C LEU A 141 -1.50 -14.44 9.60
N PRO A 142 -1.20 -14.73 10.88
CA PRO A 142 -1.85 -14.07 12.00
C PRO A 142 -1.48 -12.59 12.12
N GLY A 143 -0.27 -12.21 11.71
CA GLY A 143 0.29 -10.90 12.02
C GLY A 143 0.29 -10.67 13.53
N ASN A 144 -0.48 -9.68 13.99
CA ASN A 144 -0.66 -9.37 15.42
C ASN A 144 -1.88 -10.06 16.05
N ALA A 145 -2.66 -10.82 15.27
CA ALA A 145 -3.80 -11.59 15.77
C ALA A 145 -3.33 -12.89 16.45
N ASN A 146 -4.18 -13.46 17.29
CA ASN A 146 -3.94 -14.78 17.88
C ASN A 146 -4.63 -15.86 17.05
N ILE A 147 -3.95 -16.98 16.80
CA ILE A 147 -4.59 -18.18 16.25
C ILE A 147 -5.35 -18.86 17.39
N VAL A 148 -6.67 -18.93 17.26
CA VAL A 148 -7.55 -19.53 18.28
C VAL A 148 -7.91 -20.97 17.92
N GLN A 149 -7.98 -21.29 16.63
CA GLN A 149 -8.35 -22.62 16.15
C GLN A 149 -7.58 -22.98 14.88
N HIS A 150 -7.25 -24.27 14.74
CA HIS A 150 -6.73 -24.87 13.53
C HIS A 150 -7.76 -25.86 12.95
N ASN A 151 -7.73 -26.06 11.63
CA ASN A 151 -8.53 -27.09 10.96
C ASN A 151 -7.85 -28.47 11.07
N ALA A 152 -8.45 -29.50 10.48
CA ALA A 152 -7.92 -30.86 10.49
C ALA A 152 -6.54 -31.01 9.83
N ASP A 153 -6.18 -30.12 8.90
CA ASP A 153 -4.89 -30.09 8.21
C ASP A 153 -3.83 -29.27 8.98
N GLY A 154 -4.15 -28.78 10.18
CA GLY A 154 -3.26 -27.94 10.97
C GLY A 154 -3.12 -26.49 10.47
N LEU A 155 -3.96 -26.07 9.51
CA LEU A 155 -4.00 -24.69 9.02
C LEU A 155 -4.87 -23.81 9.92
N PRO A 156 -4.63 -22.50 10.01
CA PRO A 156 -5.49 -21.59 10.76
C PRO A 156 -6.96 -21.70 10.32
N GLN A 157 -7.87 -21.82 11.29
CA GLN A 157 -9.32 -21.82 11.07
C GLN A 157 -9.95 -20.55 11.61
N LEU A 158 -9.48 -20.07 12.76
CA LEU A 158 -9.96 -18.84 13.40
C LEU A 158 -8.78 -18.05 13.96
N LEU A 159 -8.70 -16.77 13.59
CA LEU A 159 -7.87 -15.77 14.27
C LEU A 159 -8.75 -14.77 15.00
N VAL A 160 -8.21 -14.22 16.08
CA VAL A 160 -8.83 -13.09 16.80
C VAL A 160 -7.80 -11.98 17.01
N ASP A 161 -8.09 -10.78 16.50
CA ASP A 161 -7.31 -9.57 16.79
C ASP A 161 -8.10 -8.68 17.75
N SER A 162 -7.61 -8.58 18.99
CA SER A 162 -8.24 -7.84 20.08
C SER A 162 -7.60 -6.47 20.35
N ARG A 163 -6.71 -5.98 19.46
CA ARG A 163 -6.08 -4.66 19.63
C ARG A 163 -7.09 -3.50 19.59
N GLN A 164 -8.25 -3.73 18.98
CA GLN A 164 -9.38 -2.82 19.01
C GLN A 164 -10.64 -3.58 19.47
N LEU A 165 -11.54 -2.87 20.16
CA LEU A 165 -12.84 -3.42 20.58
C LEU A 165 -13.99 -2.84 19.73
N PRO A 166 -15.01 -3.64 19.38
CA PRO A 166 -15.05 -5.10 19.47
C PRO A 166 -13.93 -5.74 18.60
N PRO A 167 -13.46 -6.97 18.92
CA PRO A 167 -12.35 -7.60 18.22
C PRO A 167 -12.72 -8.00 16.79
N TRP A 168 -11.70 -8.14 15.95
CA TRP A 168 -11.83 -8.78 14.64
C TRP A 168 -11.78 -10.30 14.79
N HIS A 169 -12.73 -10.99 14.16
CA HIS A 169 -12.72 -12.44 13.99
C HIS A 169 -12.44 -12.77 12.52
N ILE A 170 -11.38 -13.53 12.26
CA ILE A 170 -10.98 -13.94 10.92
C ILE A 170 -11.18 -15.44 10.80
N SER A 171 -12.26 -15.84 10.13
CA SER A 171 -12.60 -17.23 9.88
C SER A 171 -12.12 -17.67 8.50
N TYR A 172 -11.20 -18.63 8.44
CA TYR A 172 -10.80 -19.28 7.20
C TYR A 172 -11.78 -20.43 6.89
N LYS A 173 -12.61 -20.25 5.87
CA LYS A 173 -13.68 -21.21 5.52
C LYS A 173 -13.20 -22.33 4.60
N SER A 174 -12.21 -22.06 3.75
CA SER A 174 -11.60 -23.07 2.89
C SER A 174 -10.21 -22.62 2.43
N TRP A 175 -9.34 -23.58 2.17
CA TRP A 175 -8.00 -23.40 1.63
C TRP A 175 -7.91 -23.99 0.21
N GLN A 176 -6.94 -23.55 -0.57
CA GLN A 176 -6.64 -24.06 -1.91
C GLN A 176 -5.14 -24.32 -2.05
N ALA A 177 -4.80 -25.30 -2.89
CA ALA A 177 -3.41 -25.56 -3.25
C ALA A 177 -2.91 -24.46 -4.20
N LEU A 178 -1.68 -24.02 -3.96
CA LEU A 178 -0.92 -23.11 -4.81
C LEU A 178 0.47 -23.73 -5.01
N GLN A 179 0.61 -24.53 -6.07
CA GLN A 179 1.80 -25.36 -6.30
C GLN A 179 2.10 -26.26 -5.08
N THR A 180 3.21 -26.04 -4.38
CA THR A 180 3.61 -26.76 -3.15
C THR A 180 3.09 -26.11 -1.87
N ASN A 181 2.31 -25.03 -1.96
CA ASN A 181 1.79 -24.26 -0.84
C ASN A 181 0.27 -24.35 -0.70
N THR A 182 -0.23 -23.82 0.41
CA THR A 182 -1.65 -23.58 0.65
C THR A 182 -1.93 -22.10 0.81
N LEU A 183 -3.04 -21.64 0.22
CA LEU A 183 -3.53 -20.27 0.32
C LEU A 183 -5.00 -20.31 0.76
N PRO A 184 -5.49 -19.33 1.55
CA PRO A 184 -6.92 -19.18 1.76
C PRO A 184 -7.66 -19.06 0.43
N ARG A 185 -8.77 -19.80 0.28
CA ARG A 185 -9.69 -19.62 -0.86
C ARG A 185 -10.89 -18.76 -0.47
N LEU A 186 -11.33 -18.90 0.77
CA LEU A 186 -12.49 -18.18 1.29
C LEU A 186 -12.25 -17.85 2.76
N LEU A 187 -12.35 -16.57 3.09
CA LEU A 187 -12.27 -16.08 4.46
C LEU A 187 -13.41 -15.11 4.76
N THR A 188 -13.75 -14.98 6.03
CA THR A 188 -14.71 -14.00 6.53
C THR A 188 -14.07 -13.22 7.66
N LEU A 189 -14.14 -11.89 7.60
CA LEU A 189 -13.66 -10.98 8.61
C LEU A 189 -14.87 -10.29 9.22
N GLU A 190 -15.03 -10.43 10.54
CA GLU A 190 -16.22 -9.93 11.25
C GLU A 190 -15.79 -9.04 12.42
N ARG A 191 -16.44 -7.88 12.55
CA ARG A 191 -16.28 -6.97 13.69
C ARG A 191 -17.57 -6.21 13.94
N GLY A 192 -18.18 -6.42 15.10
CA GLY A 192 -19.48 -5.84 15.43
C GLY A 192 -20.54 -6.27 14.41
N GLN A 193 -21.14 -5.32 13.70
CA GLN A 193 -22.15 -5.59 12.65
C GLN A 193 -21.55 -5.62 11.23
N LEU A 194 -20.24 -5.39 11.07
CA LEU A 194 -19.55 -5.46 9.79
C LEU A 194 -19.06 -6.88 9.53
N SER A 195 -19.39 -7.40 8.35
CA SER A 195 -18.90 -8.69 7.85
C SER A 195 -18.37 -8.52 6.42
N LEU A 196 -17.11 -8.91 6.22
CA LEU A 196 -16.45 -8.97 4.92
C LEU A 196 -16.22 -10.43 4.55
N LYS A 197 -16.81 -10.91 3.46
CA LYS A 197 -16.54 -12.25 2.93
C LYS A 197 -15.71 -12.11 1.66
N ILE A 198 -14.50 -12.66 1.68
CA ILE A 198 -13.52 -12.51 0.58
C ILE A 198 -13.23 -13.89 0.00
N GLN A 199 -13.42 -14.03 -1.31
CA GLN A 199 -13.05 -15.22 -2.07
C GLN A 199 -11.87 -14.91 -2.99
N LEU A 200 -10.79 -15.68 -2.86
CA LEU A 200 -9.61 -15.57 -3.70
C LEU A 200 -9.73 -16.53 -4.88
N ASN A 201 -9.82 -15.99 -6.10
CA ASN A 201 -9.94 -16.79 -7.33
C ASN A 201 -8.59 -16.96 -8.02
N GLU A 202 -7.84 -15.87 -8.16
CA GLU A 202 -6.48 -15.86 -8.69
C GLU A 202 -5.58 -15.13 -7.69
N TRP A 203 -4.40 -15.68 -7.45
CA TRP A 203 -3.37 -15.04 -6.65
C TRP A 203 -2.01 -15.28 -7.29
N GLN A 204 -1.20 -14.23 -7.39
CA GLN A 204 0.10 -14.29 -8.05
C GLN A 204 1.13 -13.47 -7.24
N ALA A 205 2.20 -14.13 -6.81
CA ALA A 205 3.35 -13.44 -6.22
C ALA A 205 4.04 -12.57 -7.28
N LEU A 206 4.53 -11.41 -6.86
CA LEU A 206 5.19 -10.44 -7.72
C LEU A 206 6.60 -10.14 -7.21
N THR A 207 7.49 -9.80 -8.12
CA THR A 207 8.82 -9.27 -7.81
C THR A 207 9.07 -8.01 -8.62
N GLU A 208 9.85 -7.09 -8.06
CA GLU A 208 10.23 -5.87 -8.77
C GLU A 208 11.22 -6.21 -9.88
N LYS A 209 10.91 -5.77 -11.09
CA LYS A 209 11.81 -5.89 -12.23
C LYS A 209 12.95 -4.88 -12.05
N ARG A 210 14.09 -5.35 -11.55
CA ARG A 210 15.28 -4.50 -11.44
C ARG A 210 15.70 -3.97 -12.83
N PRO A 211 16.01 -2.67 -12.97
CA PRO A 211 16.57 -2.16 -14.21
C PRO A 211 17.88 -2.90 -14.50
N GLN A 212 18.04 -3.37 -15.74
CA GLN A 212 19.29 -3.98 -16.18
C GLN A 212 20.38 -2.91 -16.08
N ARG A 213 21.30 -3.08 -15.14
CA ARG A 213 22.50 -2.25 -15.05
C ARG A 213 23.28 -2.54 -16.32
N ILE A 214 23.27 -1.61 -17.28
CA ILE A 214 24.13 -1.70 -18.46
C ILE A 214 25.56 -1.62 -17.91
N SER A 215 26.28 -2.75 -17.95
CA SER A 215 27.71 -2.78 -17.71
C SER A 215 28.35 -1.87 -18.76
N GLN A 216 28.87 -0.72 -18.32
CA GLN A 216 29.87 0.03 -19.07
C GLN A 216 31.25 -0.57 -18.80
#